data_AF-A0A5N1IS63-F1
#
_entry.id   AF-A0A5N1IS63-F1
#
_cell.length_a   1.000
_cell.length_b   1.000
_cell.length_c   1.000
_cell.angle_alpha   90.00
_cell.angle_beta   90.00
_cell.angle_gamma   90.00
#
_symmetry.space_group_name_H-M   'P 1'
#
loop_
_entity.id
_entity.type
_entity.pdbx_description
1 polymer ?
#
loop_
_entity_poly.entity_id
_entity_poly.type
_entity_poly.pdbx_seq_one_letter_code
_entity_poly.pdbx_strand_id
1 'polypeptide(L)'
;MKNTSDLEKFTECSVSYRLKVIQEKLKIRSVAAFANEIGVDTSVLNNIMSPYGRKGKPSFDTLQKIAARYPRVNIDWLVTGKGEPLRPFSAVYPAGTVDGANLGSFPGENLKDLTAATTEAVTAELEPAVNELKSMLKVCQLEKENLEKILTLKDELIGVLKQQK
;
A
#
# COMPACT_ATOMS: atom_id res chain seq x y z
N MET A 1 0.76 36.71 16.08
CA MET A 1 0.05 35.95 15.03
C MET A 1 1.03 34.90 14.54
N LYS A 2 0.77 33.62 14.81
CA LYS A 2 1.68 32.53 14.39
C LYS A 2 1.28 32.14 12.97
N ASN A 3 2.20 32.27 12.02
CA ASN A 3 1.99 31.98 10.60
C ASN A 3 1.48 30.54 10.42
N THR A 4 0.31 30.40 9.81
CA THR A 4 -0.32 29.12 9.45
C THR A 4 0.49 28.33 8.41
N SER A 5 1.26 29.02 7.56
CA SER A 5 2.17 28.44 6.57
C SER A 5 3.30 27.60 7.20
N ASP A 6 3.85 28.01 8.34
CA ASP A 6 4.98 27.30 8.97
C ASP A 6 4.51 26.04 9.71
N LEU A 7 3.23 26.03 10.13
CA LEU A 7 2.60 24.88 10.77
C LEU A 7 2.26 23.78 9.74
N GLU A 8 1.82 24.15 8.54
CA GLU A 8 1.58 23.19 7.45
C GLU A 8 2.90 22.52 7.01
N LYS A 9 3.97 23.29 6.81
CA LYS A 9 5.29 22.76 6.45
C LYS A 9 5.92 21.85 7.52
N PHE A 10 5.66 22.13 8.81
CA PHE A 10 6.17 21.29 9.90
C PHE A 10 5.41 19.96 10.02
N THR A 11 4.14 19.93 9.61
CA THR A 11 3.33 18.70 9.65
C THR A 11 3.69 17.71 8.54
N GLU A 12 4.11 18.18 7.37
CA GLU A 12 4.41 17.34 6.19
C GLU A 12 5.63 16.42 6.35
N CYS A 13 6.60 16.76 7.20
CA CYS A 13 7.79 15.93 7.43
C CYS A 13 7.68 14.96 8.63
N SER A 14 6.58 15.04 9.40
CA SER A 14 6.43 14.24 10.62
C SER A 14 6.21 12.75 10.32
N VAL A 15 6.63 11.88 11.25
CA VAL A 15 6.35 10.43 11.16
C VAL A 15 4.83 10.19 11.21
N SER A 16 4.11 10.97 12.01
CA SER A 16 2.65 10.97 12.11
C SER A 16 1.97 11.19 10.75
N TYR A 17 2.45 12.16 9.98
CA TYR A 17 1.93 12.43 8.63
C TYR A 17 2.24 11.26 7.69
N ARG A 18 3.45 10.71 7.75
CA ARG A 18 3.83 9.54 6.93
C ARG A 18 3.02 8.29 7.25
N LEU A 19 2.65 8.07 8.51
CA LEU A 19 1.71 7.01 8.90
C LEU A 19 0.34 7.21 8.26
N LYS A 20 -0.15 8.45 8.19
CA LYS A 20 -1.41 8.77 7.52
C LYS A 20 -1.33 8.49 6.02
N VAL A 21 -0.23 8.87 5.37
CA VAL A 21 0.01 8.53 3.95
C VAL A 21 0.01 7.01 3.73
N ILE A 22 0.62 6.23 4.62
CA ILE A 22 0.57 4.76 4.55
C ILE A 22 -0.87 4.26 4.70
N GLN A 23 -1.61 4.77 5.67
CA GLN A 23 -3.02 4.39 5.88
C GLN A 23 -3.86 4.64 4.60
N GLU A 24 -3.67 5.80 3.96
CA GLU A 24 -4.36 6.16 2.71
C GLU A 24 -3.94 5.23 1.55
N LYS A 25 -2.64 4.94 1.41
CA LYS A 25 -2.12 4.03 0.38
C LYS A 25 -2.60 2.58 0.56
N LEU A 26 -2.79 2.15 1.80
CA LEU A 26 -3.35 0.84 2.14
C LEU A 26 -4.89 0.82 2.07
N LYS A 27 -5.54 1.96 1.78
CA LYS A 27 -7.00 2.13 1.71
C LYS A 27 -7.74 1.73 2.99
N ILE A 28 -7.14 1.97 4.15
CA ILE A 28 -7.71 1.62 5.45
C ILE A 28 -8.67 2.72 5.92
N ARG A 29 -9.94 2.36 6.13
CA ARG A 29 -11.05 3.29 6.33
C ARG A 29 -10.97 4.12 7.62
N SER A 30 -10.35 3.60 8.68
CA SER A 30 -10.27 4.28 9.98
C SER A 30 -8.97 3.98 10.73
N VAL A 31 -8.57 4.89 11.62
CA VAL A 31 -7.41 4.69 12.50
C VAL A 31 -7.63 3.48 13.42
N ALA A 32 -8.86 3.26 13.88
CA ALA A 32 -9.20 2.08 14.68
C ALA A 32 -8.99 0.77 13.91
N ALA A 33 -9.39 0.71 12.63
CA ALA A 33 -9.14 -0.44 11.78
C ALA A 33 -7.64 -0.69 11.58
N PHE A 34 -6.86 0.37 11.37
CA PHE A 34 -5.41 0.28 11.24
C PHE A 34 -4.76 -0.26 12.53
N ALA A 35 -5.20 0.19 13.69
CA ALA A 35 -4.70 -0.28 14.99
C ALA A 35 -5.02 -1.76 15.22
N ASN A 36 -6.25 -2.17 14.90
CA ASN A 36 -6.69 -3.56 15.03
C ASN A 36 -5.90 -4.50 14.12
N GLU A 37 -5.58 -4.10 12.88
CA GLU A 37 -4.80 -4.93 11.96
C GLU A 37 -3.34 -5.10 12.40
N ILE A 38 -2.75 -4.07 13.01
CA ILE A 38 -1.37 -4.09 13.50
C ILE A 38 -1.27 -4.77 14.89
N GLY A 39 -2.37 -4.85 15.64
CA GLY A 39 -2.35 -5.33 17.03
C GLY A 39 -1.79 -4.28 18.00
N VAL A 40 -2.15 -3.01 17.80
CA VAL A 40 -1.81 -1.89 18.67
C VAL A 40 -3.10 -1.26 19.18
N ASP A 41 -3.07 -0.72 20.40
CA ASP A 41 -4.22 -0.04 20.98
C ASP A 41 -4.59 1.22 20.18
N THR A 42 -5.89 1.40 19.94
CA THR A 42 -6.42 2.54 19.16
C THR A 42 -6.06 3.90 19.76
N SER A 43 -5.97 4.02 21.08
CA SER A 43 -5.57 5.25 21.79
C SER A 43 -4.10 5.56 21.52
N VAL A 44 -3.22 4.54 21.57
CA VAL A 44 -1.79 4.70 21.26
C VAL A 44 -1.62 5.21 19.84
N LEU A 45 -2.31 4.60 18.88
CA LEU A 45 -2.21 4.99 17.47
C LEU A 45 -2.79 6.40 17.22
N ASN A 46 -3.92 6.73 17.82
CA ASN A 46 -4.51 8.08 17.75
C ASN A 46 -3.57 9.15 18.33
N ASN A 47 -2.87 8.84 19.44
CA ASN A 47 -1.89 9.75 20.02
C ASN A 47 -0.68 9.98 19.09
N ILE A 48 -0.28 8.97 18.32
CA ILE A 48 0.83 9.07 17.35
C ILE A 48 0.37 9.82 16.10
N MET A 49 -0.84 9.56 15.59
CA MET A 49 -1.36 10.13 14.33
C MET A 49 -2.02 11.50 14.50
N SER A 50 -2.19 11.99 15.73
CA SER A 50 -2.80 13.29 15.99
C SER A 50 -1.95 14.44 15.44
N PRO A 51 -2.53 15.36 14.64
CA PRO A 51 -1.81 16.48 14.03
C PRO A 51 -1.28 17.48 15.08
N TYR A 52 -1.88 17.51 16.27
CA TYR A 52 -1.46 18.35 17.40
C TYR A 52 -0.75 17.55 18.51
N GLY A 53 -0.40 16.29 18.23
CA GLY A 53 0.07 15.33 19.22
C GLY A 53 1.43 15.71 19.84
N ARG A 54 1.51 15.65 21.18
CA ARG A 54 2.75 15.85 21.96
C ARG A 54 3.81 14.76 21.74
N LYS A 55 3.45 13.63 21.11
CA LYS A 55 4.31 12.45 20.90
C LYS A 55 4.15 11.89 19.48
N GLY A 56 4.57 12.66 18.46
CA GLY A 56 4.61 12.21 17.06
C GLY A 56 5.68 11.14 16.75
N LYS A 57 6.08 10.34 17.75
CA LYS A 57 7.12 9.32 17.65
C LYS A 57 6.51 7.96 17.98
N PRO A 58 6.27 7.08 17.00
CA PRO A 58 5.84 5.72 17.28
C PRO A 58 6.90 5.00 18.10
N SER A 59 6.48 4.07 18.95
CA SER A 59 7.42 3.18 19.62
C SER A 59 8.03 2.20 18.60
N PHE A 60 9.21 1.67 18.90
CA PHE A 60 9.84 0.66 18.08
C PHE A 60 8.93 -0.56 17.89
N ASP A 61 8.23 -0.99 18.95
CA ASP A 61 7.23 -2.06 18.89
C ASP A 61 6.13 -1.78 17.85
N THR A 62 5.60 -0.55 17.81
CA THR A 62 4.61 -0.17 16.80
C THR A 62 5.18 -0.25 15.37
N LEU A 63 6.42 0.22 15.16
CA LEU A 63 7.08 0.13 13.85
C LEU A 63 7.32 -1.34 13.43
N GLN A 64 7.76 -2.18 14.36
CA GLN A 64 7.99 -3.60 14.12
C GLN A 64 6.70 -4.32 13.74
N LYS A 65 5.59 -4.04 14.44
CA LYS A 65 4.28 -4.61 14.11
C LYS A 65 3.77 -4.14 12.75
N ILE A 66 4.00 -2.86 12.39
CA ILE A 66 3.68 -2.34 11.04
C ILE A 66 4.49 -3.12 9.99
N ALA A 67 5.79 -3.31 10.21
CA ALA A 67 6.67 -4.04 9.30
C ALA A 67 6.24 -5.49 9.12
N ALA A 68 5.87 -6.17 10.21
CA ALA A 68 5.40 -7.54 10.20
C ALA A 68 4.04 -7.70 9.50
N ARG A 69 3.11 -6.76 9.72
CA ARG A 69 1.77 -6.81 9.14
C ARG A 69 1.76 -6.40 7.67
N TYR A 70 2.57 -5.41 7.29
CA TYR A 70 2.63 -4.89 5.93
C TYR A 70 4.05 -4.94 5.36
N PRO A 71 4.49 -6.09 4.82
CA PRO A 71 5.83 -6.25 4.23
C PRO A 71 6.12 -5.29 3.07
N ARG A 72 5.07 -4.76 2.44
CA ARG A 72 5.18 -3.76 1.37
C ARG A 72 5.44 -2.35 1.88
N VAL A 73 5.25 -2.07 3.16
CA VAL A 73 5.51 -0.73 3.72
C VAL A 73 7.01 -0.55 3.88
N ASN A 74 7.51 0.58 3.38
CA ASN A 74 8.91 0.93 3.55
C ASN A 74 9.15 1.60 4.91
N ILE A 75 9.67 0.84 5.87
CA ILE A 75 9.97 1.34 7.22
C ILE A 75 11.06 2.42 7.19
N ASP A 76 12.03 2.31 6.29
CA ASP A 76 13.10 3.30 6.13
C ASP A 76 12.52 4.65 5.73
N TRP A 77 11.56 4.67 4.80
CA TRP A 77 10.82 5.86 4.44
C TRP A 77 9.97 6.39 5.60
N LEU A 78 9.31 5.51 6.35
CA LEU A 78 8.49 5.90 7.49
C LEU A 78 9.28 6.59 8.61
N VAL A 79 10.54 6.21 8.81
CA VAL A 79 11.42 6.80 9.83
C VAL A 79 12.18 7.99 9.28
N THR A 80 12.82 7.86 8.12
CA THR A 80 13.74 8.88 7.55
C THR A 80 13.09 9.90 6.63
N GLY A 81 11.96 9.54 5.99
CA GLY A 81 11.21 10.38 5.07
C GLY A 81 11.77 10.32 3.65
N LYS A 82 12.79 9.50 3.42
CA LYS A 82 13.49 9.37 2.15
C LYS A 82 13.04 8.10 1.42
N GLY A 83 12.85 8.21 0.11
CA GLY A 83 12.42 7.09 -0.75
C GLY A 83 10.90 7.03 -0.95
N GLU A 84 10.41 5.85 -1.33
CA GLU A 84 8.98 5.61 -1.56
C GLU A 84 8.28 4.98 -0.35
N PRO A 85 6.99 5.30 -0.10
CA PRO A 85 6.23 4.77 1.03
C PRO A 85 5.93 3.27 0.94
N LEU A 86 5.81 2.75 -0.28
CA LEU A 86 5.56 1.34 -0.53
C LEU A 86 6.67 0.78 -1.42
N ARG A 87 7.11 -0.43 -1.11
CA ARG A 87 8.04 -1.18 -1.95
C ARG A 87 7.30 -1.79 -3.14
N PRO A 88 7.94 -1.88 -4.31
CA PRO A 88 7.39 -2.59 -5.45
C PRO A 88 7.19 -4.07 -5.09
N PHE A 89 6.21 -4.71 -5.72
CA PHE A 89 5.85 -6.10 -5.42
C PHE A 89 7.00 -7.10 -5.63
N SER A 90 7.98 -6.77 -6.50
CA SER A 90 9.19 -7.57 -6.73
C SER A 90 10.24 -7.48 -5.61
N ALA A 91 10.16 -6.48 -4.73
CA ALA A 91 11.16 -6.23 -3.68
C ALA A 91 10.72 -6.73 -2.28
N VAL A 92 9.65 -7.53 -2.21
CA VAL A 92 9.06 -8.02 -0.95
C VAL A 92 9.93 -9.10 -0.28
N TYR A 93 10.90 -9.67 -0.99
CA TYR A 93 11.90 -10.54 -0.39
C TYR A 93 13.05 -9.69 0.16
N PRO A 94 13.44 -9.85 1.44
CA PRO A 94 14.66 -9.25 1.93
C PRO A 94 15.81 -9.93 1.19
N ALA A 95 16.38 -9.24 0.20
CA ALA A 95 17.78 -9.42 -0.10
C ALA A 95 18.52 -9.10 1.21
N GLY A 96 18.82 -10.13 2.00
CA GLY A 96 19.61 -9.98 3.21
C GLY A 96 20.94 -9.35 2.82
N THR A 97 21.10 -8.06 3.10
CA THR A 97 22.40 -7.42 3.22
C THR A 97 23.09 -8.05 4.41
N VAL A 98 23.80 -9.14 4.14
CA VAL A 98 24.96 -9.55 4.92
C VAL A 98 26.06 -8.51 4.64
N ASP A 99 26.06 -7.42 5.41
CA ASP A 99 27.12 -6.42 5.31
C ASP A 99 28.42 -6.98 5.92
N GLY A 100 29.42 -7.19 5.06
CA GLY A 100 30.83 -7.18 5.43
C GLY A 100 31.53 -8.54 5.56
N ALA A 101 32.22 -8.94 4.49
CA ALA A 101 33.42 -9.79 4.50
C ALA A 101 33.28 -11.27 4.94
N ASN A 102 32.60 -12.10 4.14
CA ASN A 102 33.06 -13.47 3.88
C ASN A 102 32.43 -14.02 2.59
N LEU A 103 33.13 -13.88 1.46
CA LEU A 103 32.80 -14.61 0.24
C LEU A 103 33.39 -16.03 0.37
N GLY A 104 32.82 -16.81 1.28
CA GLY A 104 33.06 -18.25 1.36
C GLY A 104 32.53 -18.88 0.08
N SER A 105 33.45 -19.39 -0.73
CA SER A 105 33.19 -20.20 -1.92
C SER A 105 32.14 -21.28 -1.63
N PHE A 106 30.92 -21.08 -2.11
CA PHE A 106 29.95 -22.17 -2.24
C PHE A 106 30.27 -22.92 -3.54
N PRO A 107 30.52 -24.25 -3.50
CA PRO A 107 30.74 -25.02 -4.71
C PRO A 107 29.46 -24.97 -5.55
N GLY A 108 29.59 -24.56 -6.81
CA GLY A 108 28.48 -24.41 -7.71
C GLY A 108 27.72 -25.72 -7.90
N GLU A 109 26.45 -25.73 -7.51
CA GLU A 109 25.45 -26.60 -8.12
C GLU A 109 24.68 -25.79 -9.16
N ASN A 110 24.71 -26.28 -10.40
CA ASN A 110 24.07 -25.66 -11.55
C ASN A 110 22.55 -25.61 -11.33
N LEU A 111 22.01 -24.39 -11.24
CA LEU A 111 20.58 -24.07 -11.08
C LEU A 111 19.72 -24.33 -12.34
N LYS A 112 20.06 -25.33 -13.16
CA LYS A 112 19.32 -25.63 -14.41
C LYS A 112 18.49 -26.91 -14.36
N ASP A 113 18.66 -27.75 -13.34
CA ASP A 113 18.07 -29.09 -13.33
C ASP A 113 16.82 -29.23 -12.45
N LEU A 114 16.33 -28.14 -11.83
CA LEU A 114 15.18 -28.16 -10.91
C LEU A 114 13.88 -27.52 -11.47
N THR A 115 13.76 -27.32 -12.78
CA THR A 115 12.56 -26.71 -13.40
C THR A 115 11.67 -27.68 -14.17
N ALA A 116 11.93 -28.99 -14.13
CA ALA A 116 11.20 -29.95 -14.98
C ALA A 116 10.28 -30.93 -14.23
N ALA A 117 10.24 -30.95 -12.89
CA ALA A 117 9.51 -32.02 -12.16
C ALA A 117 8.62 -31.55 -11.00
N THR A 118 8.41 -30.25 -10.75
CA THR A 118 7.52 -29.78 -9.66
C THR A 118 6.73 -28.51 -10.02
N THR A 119 6.60 -28.16 -11.30
CA THR A 119 5.85 -26.99 -11.78
C THR A 119 4.46 -27.32 -12.34
N GLU A 120 4.03 -28.59 -12.31
CA GLU A 120 2.76 -29.02 -12.94
C GLU A 120 1.62 -29.27 -11.93
N ALA A 121 1.92 -29.41 -10.64
CA ALA A 121 0.89 -29.66 -9.62
C ALA A 121 0.39 -28.38 -8.92
N VAL A 122 1.22 -27.35 -8.78
CA VAL A 122 0.86 -26.09 -8.09
C VAL A 122 0.14 -25.11 -9.03
N THR A 123 0.30 -25.26 -10.35
CA THR A 123 -0.35 -24.40 -11.36
C THR A 123 -1.83 -24.77 -11.59
N ALA A 124 -2.23 -26.03 -11.39
CA ALA A 124 -3.58 -26.50 -11.67
C ALA A 124 -4.66 -25.94 -10.70
N GLU A 125 -4.29 -25.60 -9.47
CA GLU A 125 -5.24 -25.15 -8.45
C GLU A 125 -5.45 -23.61 -8.48
N LEU A 126 -4.48 -22.86 -9.03
CA LEU A 126 -4.51 -21.39 -9.11
C LEU A 126 -5.03 -20.84 -10.45
N GLU A 127 -4.96 -21.61 -11.53
CA GLU A 127 -5.49 -21.22 -12.84
C GLU A 127 -7.01 -20.95 -12.89
N PRO A 128 -7.91 -21.75 -12.27
CA PRO A 128 -9.35 -21.48 -12.34
C PRO A 128 -9.72 -20.16 -11.66
N ALA A 129 -9.11 -19.86 -10.50
CA ALA A 129 -9.33 -18.61 -9.79
C ALA A 129 -8.82 -17.39 -10.58
N VAL A 130 -7.69 -17.52 -11.27
CA VAL A 130 -7.16 -16.44 -12.14
C VAL A 130 -8.06 -16.21 -13.36
N ASN A 131 -8.61 -17.27 -13.94
CA ASN A 131 -9.53 -17.16 -15.07
C ASN A 131 -10.88 -16.55 -14.64
N GLU A 132 -11.37 -16.89 -13.45
CA GLU A 132 -12.54 -16.26 -12.85
C GLU A 132 -12.31 -14.76 -12.56
N LEU A 133 -11.15 -14.39 -12.00
CA LEU A 133 -10.82 -12.98 -11.79
C LEU A 133 -10.72 -12.20 -13.10
N LYS A 134 -10.18 -12.82 -14.16
CA LYS A 134 -10.15 -12.21 -15.51
C LYS A 134 -11.55 -12.02 -16.08
N SER A 135 -12.45 -12.99 -15.89
CA SER A 135 -13.83 -12.88 -16.38
C SER A 135 -14.59 -11.79 -15.63
N MET A 136 -14.44 -11.71 -14.31
CA MET A 136 -15.01 -10.63 -13.48
C MET A 136 -14.48 -9.26 -13.90
N LEU A 137 -13.17 -9.13 -14.15
CA LEU A 137 -12.58 -7.87 -14.62
C LEU A 137 -13.19 -7.43 -15.96
N LYS A 138 -13.46 -8.38 -16.87
CA LYS A 138 -14.09 -8.09 -18.16
C LYS A 138 -15.52 -7.57 -18.00
N VAL A 139 -16.29 -8.13 -17.07
CA VAL A 139 -17.65 -7.66 -16.75
C VAL A 139 -17.59 -6.23 -16.20
N CYS A 140 -16.73 -5.95 -15.23
CA CYS A 140 -16.60 -4.60 -14.66
C CYS A 140 -16.18 -3.56 -15.70
N GLN A 141 -15.35 -3.92 -16.69
CA GLN A 141 -14.99 -3.02 -17.79
C GLN A 141 -16.21 -2.67 -18.66
N LEU A 142 -17.03 -3.66 -18.99
CA LEU A 142 -18.24 -3.46 -19.79
C LEU A 142 -19.28 -2.60 -19.05
N GLU A 143 -19.46 -2.83 -17.75
CA GLU A 143 -20.35 -2.01 -16.91
C GLU A 143 -19.87 -0.56 -16.86
N LYS A 144 -18.56 -0.34 -16.74
CA LYS A 144 -17.96 1.00 -16.77
C LYS A 144 -18.27 1.72 -18.09
N GLU A 145 -18.04 1.06 -19.23
CA GLU A 145 -18.34 1.63 -20.56
C GLU A 145 -19.83 1.94 -20.73
N ASN A 146 -20.72 1.09 -20.20
CA ASN A 146 -22.16 1.33 -20.26
C ASN A 146 -22.56 2.57 -19.43
N LEU A 147 -22.02 2.70 -18.21
CA LEU A 147 -22.27 3.85 -17.34
C LEU A 147 -21.73 5.15 -17.96
N GLU A 148 -20.57 5.11 -18.61
CA GLU A 148 -20.00 6.26 -19.33
C GLU A 148 -20.96 6.74 -20.44
N LYS A 149 -21.55 5.82 -21.23
CA LYS A 149 -22.57 6.16 -22.24
C LYS A 149 -23.84 6.74 -21.63
N ILE A 150 -24.28 6.22 -20.49
CA ILE A 150 -25.47 6.76 -19.79
C ILE A 150 -25.20 8.19 -19.32
N LEU A 151 -24.00 8.48 -18.83
CA LEU A 151 -23.59 9.83 -18.42
C LEU A 151 -23.58 10.80 -19.59
N THR A 152 -23.01 10.42 -20.74
CA THR A 152 -22.97 11.32 -21.91
C THR A 152 -24.38 11.65 -22.41
N LEU A 153 -25.27 10.66 -22.47
CA LEU A 153 -26.67 10.87 -22.85
C LEU A 153 -27.41 11.79 -21.87
N LYS A 154 -27.12 11.65 -20.56
CA LYS A 154 -27.69 12.53 -19.54
C LYS A 154 -27.24 13.98 -19.73
N ASP A 155 -25.96 14.19 -20.01
CA ASP A 155 -25.41 15.54 -20.21
C ASP A 155 -25.97 16.19 -21.48
N GLU A 156 -26.14 15.42 -22.56
CA GLU A 156 -26.80 15.86 -23.79
C GLU A 156 -28.26 16.28 -23.51
N LEU A 157 -29.02 15.46 -22.79
CA LEU A 157 -30.41 15.75 -22.44
C LEU A 157 -30.54 17.02 -21.58
N ILE A 158 -29.64 17.21 -20.62
CA ILE A 158 -29.55 18.44 -19.82
C ILE A 158 -29.25 19.64 -20.72
N GLY A 159 -28.38 19.48 -21.72
CA GLY A 159 -28.10 20.51 -22.72
C GLY A 159 -29.34 20.92 -23.51
N VAL A 160 -30.10 19.94 -24.02
CA VAL A 160 -31.35 20.18 -24.77
C VAL A 160 -32.40 20.86 -23.89
N LEU A 161 -32.58 20.41 -22.64
CA LEU A 161 -33.53 21.03 -21.71
C LEU A 161 -33.15 22.46 -21.33
N LYS A 162 -31.86 22.82 -21.32
CA LYS A 162 -31.39 24.20 -21.13
C LYS A 162 -31.65 25.09 -22.34
N GLN A 163 -31.73 24.55 -23.55
CA GLN A 163 -32.03 25.32 -24.78
C GLN A 163 -33.53 25.62 -24.94
N GLN A 164 -34.41 24.93 -24.20
CA GLN A 164 -35.87 25.11 -24.25
C GLN A 164 -36.41 26.06 -23.16
N LYS A 165 -35.54 26.73 -22.40
CA LYS A 165 -35.88 27.81 -21.46
C LYS A 165 -35.27 29.12 -21.94
#